data_AF-A0AAU4HSE1-F1
#
_entry.id   AF-A0AAU4HSE1-F1
#
_cell.length_a   1.000
_cell.length_b   1.000
_cell.length_c   1.000
_cell.angle_alpha   90.00
_cell.angle_beta   90.00
_cell.angle_gamma   90.00
#
_symmetry.space_group_name_H-M   'P 1'
#
loop_
_entity.id
_entity.type
_entity.pdbx_description
1 polymer ?
#
loop_
_entity_poly.entity_id
_entity_poly.type
_entity_poly.pdbx_seq_one_letter_code
_entity_poly.pdbx_strand_id
1 'polypeptide(L)' 'MSEQKRVQLPPAGALLVDRGRNDRVGEFRGAAGPYWSLRPIGGGPEWEALPEYVRPATRDERLRARTAYENARSRGDVA' A
#
# COMPACT_ATOMS: atom_id res chain seq x y z
N MET A 1 25.64 21.04 7.12
CA MET A 1 24.55 21.20 6.14
C MET A 1 23.72 19.93 6.19
N SER A 2 22.56 19.98 6.85
CA SER A 2 21.74 18.78 7.04
C SER A 2 21.16 18.33 5.71
N GLU A 3 21.47 17.10 5.33
CA GLU A 3 20.91 16.44 4.15
C GLU A 3 19.40 16.29 4.38
N GLN A 4 18.63 17.24 3.86
CA GLN A 4 17.19 17.14 3.78
C GLN A 4 16.92 16.00 2.80
N LYS A 5 16.77 14.79 3.35
CA LYS A 5 16.34 13.60 2.62
C LYS A 5 14.99 13.94 2.00
N ARG A 6 14.99 14.40 0.75
CA ARG A 6 13.77 14.56 -0.03
C ARG A 6 13.10 13.19 -0.01
N VAL A 7 11.96 13.09 0.65
CA VAL A 7 11.13 11.90 0.55
C VAL A 7 10.67 11.86 -0.90
N GLN A 8 11.37 11.09 -1.75
CA GLN A 8 10.86 10.80 -3.08
C GLN A 8 9.59 9.99 -2.87
N LEU A 9 8.47 10.54 -3.33
CA LEU A 9 7.21 9.83 -3.30
C LEU A 9 7.34 8.57 -4.16
N PRO A 10 6.79 7.44 -3.70
CA PRO A 10 6.64 6.27 -4.55
C PRO A 10 5.86 6.63 -5.83
N PRO A 11 6.09 5.93 -6.95
CA PRO A 11 5.26 6.11 -8.12
C PRO A 11 3.82 5.64 -7.82
N ALA A 12 2.84 6.29 -8.43
CA ALA A 12 1.45 5.85 -8.35
C ALA A 12 1.33 4.38 -8.82
N GLY A 13 0.57 3.57 -8.09
CA GLY A 13 0.45 2.13 -8.32
C GLY A 13 1.55 1.28 -7.68
N ALA A 14 2.57 1.89 -7.03
CA ALA A 14 3.54 1.12 -6.26
C ALA A 14 2.85 0.35 -5.13
N LEU A 15 3.10 -0.96 -5.03
CA LEU A 15 2.64 -1.76 -3.88
C LEU A 15 3.54 -1.55 -2.68
N LEU A 16 2.91 -1.15 -1.58
CA LEU A 16 3.54 -0.82 -0.32
C LEU A 16 2.90 -1.63 0.81
N VAL A 17 3.68 -1.91 1.86
CA VAL A 17 3.23 -2.53 3.10
C VAL A 17 3.08 -1.44 4.14
N ASP A 18 1.90 -1.34 4.74
CA ASP A 18 1.61 -0.50 5.89
C ASP A 18 1.75 -1.31 7.18
N ARG A 19 2.89 -1.13 7.87
CA ARG A 19 3.17 -1.83 9.13
C ARG A 19 2.26 -1.35 10.28
N GLY A 20 1.71 -0.13 10.18
CA GLY A 20 0.75 0.40 11.14
C GLY A 20 -0.62 -0.28 11.05
N ARG A 21 -0.86 -1.06 9.99
CA ARG A 21 -2.10 -1.81 9.76
C ARG A 21 -1.87 -3.31 9.58
N ASN A 22 -1.07 -3.91 10.45
CA ASN A 22 -0.82 -5.35 10.46
C ASN A 22 -0.30 -5.87 9.10
N ASP A 23 0.72 -5.19 8.58
CA ASP A 23 1.35 -5.46 7.28
C ASP A 23 0.37 -5.49 6.08
N ARG A 24 -0.70 -4.69 6.16
CA ARG A 24 -1.66 -4.56 5.05
C ARG A 24 -0.97 -4.00 3.81
N VAL A 25 -1.18 -4.67 2.67
CA VAL A 25 -0.61 -4.28 1.37
C VAL A 25 -1.60 -3.42 0.59
N GLY A 26 -1.12 -2.32 0.01
CA GLY A 26 -1.92 -1.43 -0.84
C GLY A 26 -1.13 -0.77 -1.96
N GLU A 27 -1.85 -0.31 -2.98
CA GLU A 27 -1.35 0.51 -4.07
C GLU A 27 -1.26 1.97 -3.65
N PHE A 28 -0.10 2.59 -3.85
CA PHE A 28 0.08 4.02 -3.62
C PHE A 28 -0.76 4.85 -4.59
N ARG A 29 -1.56 5.78 -4.05
CA ARG A 29 -2.44 6.66 -4.82
C ARG A 29 -1.96 8.11 -4.83
N GLY A 30 -1.14 8.49 -3.86
CA GLY A 30 -0.59 9.84 -3.73
C GLY A 30 -0.37 10.23 -2.27
N ALA A 31 0.09 11.45 -2.06
CA ALA A 31 0.14 12.06 -0.73
C ALA A 31 -1.13 12.88 -0.48
N ALA A 32 -1.64 12.81 0.75
CA ALA A 32 -2.75 13.60 1.27
C ALA A 32 -2.28 14.29 2.56
N GLY A 33 -1.74 15.51 2.42
CA GLY A 33 -1.07 16.20 3.53
C GLY A 33 0.13 15.39 4.04
N PRO A 34 0.22 15.08 5.35
CA PRO A 34 1.32 14.29 5.92
C PRO A 34 1.16 12.78 5.66
N TYR A 35 0.00 12.33 5.17
CA TYR A 35 -0.31 10.92 4.97
C TYR A 35 -0.11 10.50 3.52
N TRP A 36 0.08 9.21 3.31
CA TRP A 36 0.00 8.57 2.00
C TRP A 36 -1.36 7.89 1.85
N SER A 37 -2.01 8.09 0.71
CA SER A 37 -3.23 7.36 0.37
C SER A 37 -2.85 6.03 -0.29
N LEU A 38 -3.32 4.93 0.30
CA LEU A 38 -3.16 3.57 -0.23
C LEU A 38 -4.53 2.98 -0.56
N ARG A 39 -4.60 2.16 -1.60
CA ARG A 39 -5.83 1.45 -1.99
C ARG A 39 -5.63 -0.07 -1.97
N PRO A 40 -6.64 -0.87 -1.58
CA PRO A 40 -6.48 -2.32 -1.59
C PRO A 40 -6.29 -2.83 -3.01
N ILE A 41 -5.56 -3.94 -3.13
CA ILE A 41 -5.41 -4.62 -4.41
C ILE A 41 -6.80 -5.07 -4.89
N GLY A 42 -7.15 -4.71 -6.12
CA GLY A 42 -8.44 -5.06 -6.73
C GLY A 42 -9.59 -4.11 -6.41
N GLY A 43 -9.35 -3.01 -5.70
CA GLY A 43 -10.34 -1.95 -5.47
C GLY A 43 -10.81 -1.85 -4.02
N GLY A 44 -11.90 -1.11 -3.80
CA GLY A 44 -12.36 -0.76 -2.46
C GLY A 44 -11.84 0.58 -1.94
N PRO A 45 -12.16 0.94 -0.69
CA PRO A 45 -11.89 2.26 -0.13
C PRO A 45 -10.39 2.48 0.11
N GLU A 46 -9.93 3.68 -0.24
CA GLU A 46 -8.57 4.12 0.11
C GLU A 46 -8.43 4.29 1.63
N TRP A 47 -7.22 4.18 2.14
CA TRP A 47 -6.88 4.50 3.51
C TRP A 47 -5.63 5.35 3.60
N GLU A 48 -5.59 6.18 4.63
CA GLU A 48 -4.42 6.99 4.97
C GLU A 48 -3.43 6.15 5.78
N ALA A 49 -2.17 6.19 5.35
CA ALA A 49 -1.04 5.55 5.99
C ALA A 49 0.03 6.58 6.31
N LEU A 50 0.67 6.43 7.47
CA LEU A 50 1.79 7.25 7.90
C LEU A 50 3.07 6.82 7.15
N PRO A 51 3.76 7.72 6.42
CA PRO A 51 4.91 7.34 5.58
C PRO A 51 6.01 6.59 6.31
N GLU A 52 6.23 6.86 7.60
CA GLU A 52 7.23 6.20 8.44
C GLU A 52 6.94 4.71 8.71
N TYR A 53 5.67 4.31 8.65
CA TYR A 53 5.26 2.91 8.79
C TYR A 53 5.17 2.18 7.45
N VAL A 54 5.27 2.92 6.35
CA VAL A 54 5.12 2.38 5.00
C VAL A 54 6.48 2.01 4.41
N ARG A 55 6.56 0.84 3.76
CA ARG A 55 7.74 0.42 3.00
C ARG A 55 7.33 -0.22 1.67
N PRO A 56 8.24 -0.28 0.68
CA PRO A 56 8.01 -1.10 -0.51
C PRO A 56 7.68 -2.55 -0.12
N ALA A 57 6.66 -3.11 -0.77
CA ALA A 57 6.38 -4.54 -0.67
C ALA A 57 7.49 -5.35 -1.35
N THR A 58 7.91 -6.43 -0.72
CA THR A 58 8.78 -7.43 -1.34
C THR A 58 8.03 -8.17 -2.45
N ARG A 59 8.76 -8.91 -3.30
CA ARG A 59 8.14 -9.70 -4.37
C ARG A 59 7.12 -10.70 -3.83
N ASP A 60 7.45 -11.38 -2.73
CA ASP A 60 6.58 -12.39 -2.13
C ASP A 60 5.32 -11.78 -1.52
N GLU A 61 5.43 -10.62 -0.87
CA GLU A 61 4.27 -9.90 -0.34
C GLU A 61 3.34 -9.41 -1.44
N ARG A 62 3.90 -8.94 -2.58
CA ARG A 62 3.11 -8.57 -3.76
C ARG A 62 2.33 -9.77 -4.29
N LEU A 63 2.99 -10.92 -4.42
CA LEU A 63 2.37 -12.15 -4.89
C LEU A 63 1.27 -12.62 -3.94
N ARG A 64 1.57 -12.71 -2.63
CA ARG A 64 0.61 -13.11 -1.60
C ARG A 64 -0.62 -12.20 -1.58
N ALA A 65 -0.43 -10.89 -1.66
CA ALA A 65 -1.53 -9.94 -1.63
C ALA A 65 -2.44 -10.06 -2.87
N ARG A 66 -1.86 -10.27 -4.06
CA ARG A 66 -2.63 -10.54 -5.29
C ARG A 66 -3.41 -11.85 -5.17
N THR A 67 -2.76 -12.94 -4.74
CA THR A 67 -3.42 -14.24 -4.55
C THR A 67 -4.50 -14.19 -3.49
N ALA A 68 -4.29 -13.48 -2.38
CA ALA A 68 -5.30 -13.29 -1.35
C ALA A 68 -6.54 -12.59 -1.89
N TYR A 69 -6.38 -11.56 -2.73
CA TYR A 69 -7.50 -10.93 -3.42
C TYR A 69 -8.22 -11.90 -4.36
N GLU A 70 -7.50 -12.62 -5.24
CA GLU A 70 -8.15 -13.55 -6.18
C GLU A 70 -8.92 -14.66 -5.44
N ASN A 71 -8.34 -15.18 -4.34
CA ASN A 71 -9.00 -16.16 -3.49
C ASN A 71 -10.26 -15.59 -2.81
N ALA A 72 -10.20 -14.37 -2.30
CA ALA A 72 -11.35 -13.68 -1.72
C ALA A 72 -12.45 -13.45 -2.78
N ARG A 73 -12.07 -13.01 -3.97
CA ARG A 73 -12.97 -12.81 -5.11
C ARG A 73 -13.65 -14.11 -5.50
N SER A 74 -12.90 -15.21 -5.60
CA SER A 74 -13.44 -16.53 -5.94
C SER A 74 -14.43 -17.06 -4.89
N ARG A 75 -14.29 -16.66 -3.62
CA ARG A 75 -15.25 -17.01 -2.56
C ARG A 75 -16.45 -16.06 -2.48
N GLY A 76 -16.40 -14.94 -3.19
CA GLY A 76 -17.42 -13.88 -3.12
C GLY A 76 -17.25 -12.92 -1.93
N ASP A 77 -16.08 -12.94 -1.27
CA ASP A 77 -15.79 -12.07 -0.11
C ASP A 77 -15.52 -10.61 -0.53
N VAL A 78 -15.16 -10.39 -1.80
CA VAL A 78 -14.92 -9.08 -2.39
C VAL A 78 -15.59 -8.98 -3.77
N ALA A 79 -16.08 -7.78 -4.10
CA ALA A 79 -16.78 -7.46 -5.34
C ALA A 79 -15.83 -6.97 -6.45
#